data_AF-A0A3S3AMF9-F1
#
_entry.id   AF-A0A3S3AMF9-F1
#
_cell.length_a   1.000
_cell.length_b   1.000
_cell.length_c   1.000
_cell.angle_alpha   90.00
_cell.angle_beta   90.00
_cell.angle_gamma   90.00
#
_symmetry.space_group_name_H-M   'P 1'
#
loop_
_entity.id
_entity.type
_entity.pdbx_description
1 polymer ?
#
loop_
_entity_poly.entity_id
_entity_poly.type
_entity_poly.pdbx_seq_one_letter_code
_entity_poly.pdbx_strand_id
1 'polypeptide(L)'
;MADSGWAVLKSAVAAGDLVLERGLAERCATRCDQSIGDLRELRDRAVDLAVVEGFGDKLPSGVALAAKFGRKASGGDYSLDTAIGDHITVVEQMRDVFLQIEARYAAAEEANTAAMTVVESRINSD
;
A
#
# COMPACT_ATOMS: atom_id res chain seq x y z
N MET A 1 16.51 0.90 0.76
CA MET A 1 15.10 0.52 0.86
C MET A 1 15.08 -0.99 1.04
N ALA A 2 14.54 -1.49 2.15
CA ALA A 2 14.32 -2.93 2.28
C ALA A 2 13.37 -3.33 1.16
N ASP A 3 13.77 -4.30 0.33
CA ASP A 3 12.91 -4.83 -0.70
C ASP A 3 11.70 -5.47 -0.02
N SER A 4 10.54 -4.82 -0.11
CA SER A 4 9.33 -5.42 0.43
C SER A 4 9.09 -6.74 -0.28
N GLY A 5 8.64 -7.79 0.43
CA GLY A 5 8.29 -9.06 -0.20
C GLY A 5 7.28 -8.92 -1.37
N TRP A 6 6.61 -7.77 -1.48
CA TRP A 6 5.69 -7.43 -2.56
C TRP A 6 6.34 -7.31 -3.93
N ALA A 7 7.60 -6.90 -4.04
CA ALA A 7 8.28 -6.85 -5.34
C ALA A 7 8.44 -8.26 -5.95
N VAL A 8 8.76 -9.24 -5.11
CA VAL A 8 8.82 -10.66 -5.48
C VAL A 8 7.44 -11.16 -5.88
N LEU A 9 6.40 -10.85 -5.10
CA LEU A 9 5.02 -11.25 -5.42
C LEU A 9 4.53 -10.62 -6.73
N LYS A 10 4.86 -9.35 -6.99
CA LYS A 10 4.57 -8.68 -8.27
C LYS A 10 5.19 -9.42 -9.45
N SER A 11 6.43 -9.90 -9.27
CA SER A 11 7.12 -10.69 -10.29
C SER A 11 6.47 -12.07 -10.49
N ALA A 12 6.01 -12.72 -9.42
CA ALA A 12 5.27 -13.99 -9.49
C ALA A 12 3.91 -13.83 -10.20
N VAL A 13 3.18 -12.73 -9.92
CA VAL A 13 1.96 -12.38 -10.67
C VAL A 13 2.30 -12.20 -12.14
N ALA A 14 3.40 -11.52 -12.47
CA ALA A 14 3.89 -11.33 -13.85
C ALA A 14 4.38 -12.63 -14.54
N ALA A 15 4.79 -13.64 -13.78
CA ALA A 15 5.08 -14.97 -14.32
C ALA A 15 3.81 -15.81 -14.53
N GLY A 16 2.72 -15.48 -13.83
CA GLY A 16 1.50 -16.30 -13.81
C GLY A 16 1.52 -17.37 -12.71
N ASP A 17 2.55 -17.36 -11.87
CA ASP A 17 2.74 -18.31 -10.77
C ASP A 17 1.88 -17.96 -9.53
N LEU A 18 1.35 -16.73 -9.50
CA LEU A 18 0.44 -16.28 -8.45
C LEU A 18 -0.89 -15.83 -9.05
N VAL A 19 -1.96 -16.50 -8.60
CA VAL A 19 -3.34 -16.25 -8.99
C VAL A 19 -4.23 -16.24 -7.75
N LEU A 20 -5.36 -15.54 -7.81
CA LEU A 20 -6.33 -15.44 -6.72
C LEU A 20 -7.74 -15.56 -7.27
N GLU A 21 -8.69 -16.09 -6.50
CA GLU A 21 -10.08 -16.18 -6.95
C GLU A 21 -10.63 -14.83 -7.46
N ARG A 22 -11.52 -14.91 -8.46
CA ARG A 22 -12.10 -13.72 -9.10
C ARG A 22 -12.72 -12.77 -8.07
N GLY A 23 -12.38 -11.49 -8.16
CA GLY A 23 -12.88 -10.45 -7.26
C GLY A 23 -12.31 -10.51 -5.85
N LEU A 24 -11.46 -11.49 -5.49
CA LEU A 24 -10.72 -11.45 -4.23
C LEU A 24 -9.64 -10.37 -4.30
N ALA A 25 -8.93 -10.27 -5.42
CA ALA A 25 -7.86 -9.29 -5.59
C ALA A 25 -8.42 -7.84 -5.58
N GLU A 26 -9.56 -7.58 -6.21
CA GLU A 26 -10.24 -6.28 -6.14
C GLU A 26 -10.62 -5.90 -4.69
N ARG A 27 -11.19 -6.84 -3.93
CA ARG A 27 -11.52 -6.60 -2.51
C ARG A 27 -10.27 -6.33 -1.68
N CYS A 28 -9.19 -7.07 -1.92
CA CYS A 28 -7.91 -6.86 -1.25
C CYS A 28 -7.34 -5.47 -1.58
N ALA A 29 -7.34 -5.06 -2.85
CA ALA A 29 -6.90 -3.73 -3.27
C ALA A 29 -7.74 -2.62 -2.59
N THR A 30 -9.05 -2.80 -2.53
CA THR A 30 -9.96 -1.87 -1.83
C THR A 30 -9.63 -1.75 -0.34
N ARG A 31 -9.30 -2.86 0.33
CA ARG A 31 -8.85 -2.83 1.73
C ARG A 31 -7.50 -2.16 1.90
N CYS A 32 -6.58 -2.31 0.96
CA CYS A 32 -5.33 -1.55 0.96
C CYS A 32 -5.60 -0.05 0.86
N ASP A 33 -6.49 0.39 -0.03
CA ASP A 33 -6.84 1.81 -0.17
C ASP A 33 -7.44 2.40 1.12
N GLN A 34 -8.32 1.65 1.80
CA GLN A 34 -8.84 2.03 3.11
C GLN A 34 -7.72 2.17 4.13
N SER A 35 -6.84 1.17 4.23
CA SER A 35 -5.71 1.20 5.16
C SER A 35 -4.73 2.33 4.87
N ILE A 36 -4.48 2.66 3.59
CA ILE A 36 -3.66 3.80 3.19
C ILE A 36 -4.32 5.11 3.66
N GLY A 37 -5.64 5.23 3.53
CA GLY A 37 -6.41 6.35 4.06
C GLY A 37 -6.20 6.53 5.56
N ASP A 38 -6.42 5.46 6.34
CA ASP A 38 -6.26 5.48 7.81
C ASP A 38 -4.83 5.82 8.24
N LEU A 39 -3.82 5.28 7.53
CA LEU A 39 -2.42 5.56 7.80
C LEU A 39 -2.06 7.02 7.46
N ARG A 40 -2.60 7.59 6.38
CA ARG A 40 -2.39 9.01 6.06
C ARG A 40 -2.99 9.91 7.13
N GLU A 41 -4.19 9.60 7.60
CA GLU A 41 -4.80 10.34 8.71
C GLU A 41 -3.96 10.22 9.99
N LEU A 42 -3.45 9.02 10.31
CA LEU A 42 -2.58 8.83 11.47
C LEU A 42 -1.26 9.59 11.35
N ARG A 43 -0.66 9.64 10.15
CA ARG A 43 0.55 10.41 9.87
C ARG A 43 0.31 11.90 10.10
N ASP A 44 -0.82 12.42 9.63
CA ASP A 44 -1.14 13.84 9.78
C ASP A 44 -1.33 14.18 11.26
N ARG A 45 -2.01 13.31 12.04
CA ARG A 45 -2.09 13.46 13.51
C ARG A 45 -0.74 13.34 14.21
N ALA A 46 0.21 12.57 13.67
CA ALA A 46 1.56 12.49 14.22
C ALA A 46 2.33 13.81 14.07
N VAL A 47 2.05 14.59 13.03
CA VAL A 47 2.62 15.94 12.87
C VAL A 47 2.12 16.87 13.98
N ASP A 48 0.83 16.78 14.36
CA ASP A 48 0.27 17.60 15.44
C ASP A 48 0.96 17.31 16.80
N LEU A 49 1.39 16.06 17.01
CA LEU A 49 2.14 15.65 18.21
C LEU A 49 3.58 16.21 18.26
N ALA A 50 4.06 16.86 17.21
CA ALA A 50 5.36 17.52 17.22
C ALA A 50 5.40 18.72 18.18
N VAL A 51 4.23 19.32 18.47
CA VAL A 51 4.09 20.41 19.44
C VAL A 51 3.77 19.81 20.81
N VAL A 52 4.77 19.72 21.67
CA VAL A 52 4.63 19.13 23.01
C VAL A 52 4.59 20.22 24.08
N GLU A 53 3.41 20.40 24.67
CA GLU A 53 3.18 21.31 25.80
C GLU A 53 3.28 20.57 27.14
N GLY A 54 3.28 21.31 28.26
CA GLY A 54 3.21 20.73 29.61
C GLY A 54 4.54 20.51 30.34
N PHE A 55 5.69 20.70 29.68
CA PHE A 55 7.01 20.64 30.34
C PHE A 55 7.50 21.97 30.93
N GLY A 56 6.75 23.05 30.71
CA GLY A 56 7.11 24.41 31.15
C GLY A 56 8.21 25.06 30.29
N ASP A 57 8.21 26.40 30.27
CA ASP A 57 9.09 27.23 29.44
C ASP A 57 10.20 27.95 30.25
N LYS A 58 10.10 27.95 31.59
CA LYS A 58 11.01 28.70 32.47
C LYS A 58 12.34 28.01 32.74
N LEU A 59 12.38 26.69 32.68
CA LEU A 59 13.58 25.90 32.90
C LEU A 59 14.12 25.39 31.56
N PRO A 60 15.44 25.49 31.31
CA PRO A 60 16.06 24.94 30.09
C PRO A 60 15.77 23.46 29.87
N SER A 61 15.62 22.68 30.95
CA SER A 61 15.27 21.26 30.89
C SER A 61 13.87 21.01 30.34
N GLY A 62 12.88 21.86 30.66
CA GLY A 62 11.52 21.75 30.15
C GLY A 62 11.46 21.96 28.64
N VAL A 63 12.13 23.02 28.17
CA VAL A 63 12.29 23.32 26.73
C VAL A 63 13.00 22.17 26.00
N ALA A 64 14.08 21.64 26.56
CA ALA A 64 14.82 20.53 25.97
C ALA A 64 13.99 19.25 25.88
N LEU A 65 13.13 18.98 26.88
CA LEU A 65 12.28 17.79 26.92
C LEU A 65 11.15 17.89 25.89
N ALA A 66 10.47 19.03 25.82
CA ALA A 66 9.47 19.31 24.79
C ALA A 66 10.04 19.10 23.39
N ALA A 67 11.23 19.67 23.10
CA ALA A 67 11.89 19.49 21.82
C ALA A 67 12.27 18.03 21.54
N LYS A 68 12.70 17.27 22.55
CA LYS A 68 13.07 15.85 22.38
C LYS A 68 11.86 14.97 22.09
N PHE A 69 10.72 15.22 22.75
CA PHE A 69 9.49 14.46 22.51
C PHE A 69 8.83 14.87 21.19
N GLY A 70 8.80 16.15 20.85
CA GLY A 70 8.29 16.61 19.56
C GLY A 70 9.02 15.95 18.38
N ARG A 71 10.34 15.81 18.48
CA ARG A 71 11.15 15.08 17.49
C ARG A 71 10.83 13.59 17.37
N LYS A 72 10.24 12.95 18.39
CA LYS A 72 9.77 11.56 18.24
C LYS A 72 8.53 11.47 17.34
N ALA A 73 7.72 12.53 17.31
CA ALA A 73 6.51 12.58 16.53
C ALA A 73 6.79 12.99 15.07
N SER A 74 7.58 14.06 14.86
CA SER A 74 7.98 14.54 13.53
C SER A 74 9.33 15.26 13.54
N GLY A 75 10.06 15.20 12.43
CA GLY A 75 11.30 15.96 12.22
C GLY A 75 12.52 15.48 13.04
N GLY A 76 12.42 14.33 13.70
CA GLY A 76 13.55 13.66 14.35
C GLY A 76 14.11 12.50 13.55
N ASP A 77 15.12 11.85 14.11
CA ASP A 77 15.67 10.62 13.54
C ASP A 77 14.63 9.49 13.66
N TYR A 78 14.19 8.99 12.50
CA TYR A 78 13.12 7.99 12.36
C TYR A 78 11.88 8.28 13.24
N SER A 79 11.30 9.46 13.05
CA SER A 79 10.10 9.90 13.75
C SER A 79 8.85 9.11 13.33
N LEU A 80 7.79 9.21 14.14
CA LEU A 80 6.53 8.47 13.94
C LEU A 80 5.93 8.70 12.55
N ASP A 81 5.90 9.95 12.08
CA ASP A 81 5.45 10.31 10.73
C ASP A 81 6.25 9.61 9.61
N THR A 82 7.57 9.47 9.80
CA THR A 82 8.46 8.75 8.88
C THR A 82 8.14 7.26 8.88
N ALA A 83 8.02 6.63 10.06
CA ALA A 83 7.68 5.22 10.18
C ALA A 83 6.31 4.90 9.56
N ILE A 84 5.32 5.78 9.74
CA ILE A 84 4.00 5.64 9.09
C ILE A 84 4.12 5.79 7.56
N GLY A 85 4.95 6.72 7.08
CA GLY A 85 5.26 6.87 5.65
C GLY A 85 5.83 5.61 5.02
N ASP A 86 6.75 4.94 5.71
CA ASP A 86 7.31 3.65 5.27
C ASP A 86 6.24 2.56 5.24
N HIS A 87 5.35 2.51 6.24
CA HIS A 87 4.21 1.58 6.23
C HIS A 87 3.23 1.85 5.09
N ILE A 88 2.92 3.12 4.77
CA ILE A 88 2.10 3.50 3.61
C ILE A 88 2.73 2.92 2.33
N THR A 89 4.04 3.09 2.16
CA THR A 89 4.77 2.59 0.98
C THR A 89 4.61 1.08 0.82
N VAL A 90 4.70 0.31 1.92
CA VAL A 90 4.51 -1.15 1.90
C VAL A 90 3.08 -1.53 1.52
N VAL A 91 2.07 -0.81 2.03
CA VAL A 91 0.66 -1.09 1.70
C VAL A 91 0.31 -0.67 0.27
N GLU A 92 0.94 0.38 -0.26
CA GLU A 92 0.83 0.76 -1.68
C GLU A 92 1.40 -0.34 -2.59
N GLN A 93 2.56 -0.91 -2.23
CA GLN A 93 3.15 -2.04 -2.96
C GLN A 93 2.25 -3.29 -2.91
N MET A 94 1.64 -3.56 -1.75
CA MET A 94 0.64 -4.63 -1.58
C MET A 94 -0.58 -4.43 -2.49
N ARG A 95 -1.13 -3.22 -2.53
CA ARG A 95 -2.25 -2.87 -3.42
C ARG A 95 -1.90 -3.11 -4.89
N ASP A 96 -0.73 -2.66 -5.31
CA ASP A 96 -0.29 -2.77 -6.69
C ASP A 96 -0.19 -4.22 -7.17
N VAL A 97 0.21 -5.14 -6.28
CA VAL A 97 0.20 -6.59 -6.57
C VAL A 97 -1.23 -7.08 -6.82
N PHE A 98 -2.18 -6.73 -5.98
CA PHE A 98 -3.58 -7.13 -6.16
C PHE A 98 -4.21 -6.55 -7.43
N LEU A 99 -3.94 -5.28 -7.73
CA LEU A 99 -4.41 -4.66 -8.99
C LEU A 99 -3.81 -5.35 -10.22
N GLN A 100 -2.56 -5.80 -10.14
CA GLN A 100 -1.93 -6.55 -11.22
C GLN A 100 -2.57 -7.93 -11.42
N ILE A 101 -3.01 -8.59 -10.33
CA ILE A 101 -3.73 -9.86 -10.41
C ILE A 101 -5.07 -9.65 -11.13
N GLU A 102 -5.86 -8.64 -10.76
CA GLU A 102 -7.12 -8.32 -11.44
C GLU A 102 -6.92 -8.01 -12.93
N ALA A 103 -5.91 -7.20 -13.27
CA ALA A 103 -5.59 -6.89 -14.67
C ALA A 103 -5.27 -8.14 -15.49
N ARG A 104 -4.59 -9.12 -14.90
CA ARG A 104 -4.31 -10.40 -15.57
C ARG A 104 -5.55 -11.26 -15.74
N TYR A 105 -6.44 -11.29 -14.76
CA TYR A 105 -7.71 -11.98 -14.90
C TYR A 105 -8.52 -11.42 -16.07
N ALA A 106 -8.64 -10.10 -16.16
CA ALA A 106 -9.34 -9.45 -17.26
C ALA A 106 -8.74 -9.81 -18.63
N ALA A 107 -7.41 -9.77 -18.75
CA ALA A 107 -6.71 -10.10 -19.99
C ALA A 107 -6.86 -11.59 -20.38
N ALA A 108 -6.82 -12.50 -19.41
CA ALA A 108 -7.01 -13.94 -19.65
C ALA A 108 -8.44 -14.25 -20.10
N GLU A 109 -9.44 -13.61 -19.50
CA GLU A 109 -10.85 -13.78 -19.87
C GLU A 109 -11.14 -13.25 -21.28
N GLU A 110 -10.60 -12.09 -21.63
CA GLU A 110 -10.71 -11.52 -22.98
C GLU A 110 -10.08 -12.43 -24.03
N ALA A 111 -8.88 -12.95 -23.76
CA ALA A 111 -8.19 -13.89 -24.64
C ALA A 111 -8.96 -15.20 -24.83
N ASN A 112 -9.51 -15.76 -23.74
CA ASN A 112 -10.32 -16.99 -23.79
C ASN A 112 -11.62 -16.79 -24.57
N THR A 113 -12.30 -15.66 -24.37
CA THR A 113 -13.54 -15.31 -25.10
C THR A 113 -13.27 -15.14 -26.60
N ALA A 114 -12.18 -14.46 -26.96
CA ALA A 114 -11.74 -14.32 -28.34
C ALA A 114 -11.39 -15.68 -28.98
N ALA A 115 -10.73 -16.57 -28.25
CA ALA A 115 -10.41 -17.91 -28.75
C ALA A 115 -11.67 -18.76 -28.98
N MET A 116 -12.64 -18.71 -28.06
CA MET A 116 -13.92 -19.43 -28.21
C MET A 116 -14.73 -18.96 -29.42
N THR A 117 -14.85 -17.65 -29.62
CA THR A 117 -15.55 -17.09 -30.79
C THR A 117 -14.88 -17.47 -32.11
N VAL A 118 -13.55 -17.52 -32.16
CA VAL A 118 -12.82 -18.02 -33.33
C VAL A 118 -13.13 -19.50 -33.59
N VAL A 119 -13.12 -20.35 -32.55
CA VAL A 119 -13.44 -21.78 -32.69
C VAL A 119 -14.89 -21.98 -33.17
N GLU A 120 -15.85 -21.26 -32.60
CA GLU A 120 -17.26 -21.32 -33.01
C GLU A 120 -17.45 -20.92 -34.48
N SER A 121 -16.77 -19.87 -34.93
CA SER A 121 -16.82 -19.44 -36.33
C SER A 121 -16.32 -20.51 -37.31
N ARG A 122 -15.33 -21.32 -36.90
CA ARG A 122 -14.78 -22.41 -37.73
C ARG A 122 -15.73 -23.59 -37.82
N ILE A 123 -16.34 -23.98 -36.70
CA ILE A 123 -17.33 -25.07 -36.65
C ILE A 123 -18.55 -24.73 -37.50
N ASN A 124 -19.00 -23.47 -37.50
CA ASN A 124 -20.19 -23.06 -38.22
C ASN A 124 -19.95 -22.73 -39.71
N SER A 125 -18.71 -22.89 -40.19
CA SER A 125 -18.31 -22.72 -41.60
C SER A 125 -17.97 -24.03 -42.31
N ASP A 126 -17.91 -25.15 -41.59
CA ASP A 126 -17.77 -26.53 -42.10
C ASP A 126 -19.15 -27.23 -42.18
#